data_AF-A0A497KWL5-F1
#
_entry.id   AF-A0A497KWL5-F1
#
_cell.length_a   1.000
_cell.length_b   1.000
_cell.length_c   1.000
_cell.angle_alpha   90.00
_cell.angle_beta   90.00
_cell.angle_gamma   90.00
#
_symmetry.space_group_name_H-M   'P 1'
#
loop_
_entity.id
_entity.type
_entity.pdbx_description
1 polymer ?
#
loop_
_entity_poly.entity_id
_entity_poly.type
_entity_poly.pdbx_seq_one_letter_code
_entity_poly.pdbx_strand_id
1 'polypeptide(L)'
;MKVGFHIYAAIVKNLRGVLYSSLSPPELEEKMKWLRRRFRYRNLGLTPDILSRYGGAIRSYIGPTFLELGTPDPALGELLASYEELTGLGRPVLEAYCYASLYVSPIIVLGHDGVKDFGPLVVDEVLTDRELSDRDYKLHMRIADYTVLDFYLWSTSRAGEALSLLAQGRGVEDILRERRERVAKDKRRYWRIISEEGRPFLLYLDLLPLLAREADEEDMKAFLGAYGHLAPATLALVSAVVI
;
A
#
# COMPACT_ATOMS: atom_id res chain seq x y z
N MET A 1 14.12 -9.01 8.09
CA MET A 1 15.53 -8.59 8.25
C MET A 1 15.55 -7.17 8.81
N LYS A 2 16.24 -6.89 9.91
CA LYS A 2 16.33 -5.53 10.46
C LYS A 2 17.11 -4.65 9.47
N VAL A 3 16.56 -3.49 9.10
CA VAL A 3 17.20 -2.54 8.20
C VAL A 3 17.84 -1.40 8.99
N GLY A 4 19.09 -1.06 8.69
CA GLY A 4 19.75 0.10 9.29
C GLY A 4 19.10 1.40 8.84
N PHE A 5 19.01 2.41 9.71
CA PHE A 5 18.32 3.67 9.41
C PHE A 5 18.82 4.36 8.12
N HIS A 6 20.14 4.38 7.88
CA HIS A 6 20.72 4.95 6.66
C HIS A 6 20.30 4.19 5.39
N ILE A 7 20.12 2.87 5.47
CA ILE A 7 19.62 2.04 4.36
C ILE A 7 18.13 2.31 4.15
N TYR A 8 17.35 2.31 5.23
CA TYR A 8 15.92 2.61 5.19
C TYR A 8 15.65 3.98 4.54
N ALA A 9 16.32 5.03 5.01
CA ALA A 9 16.19 6.38 4.46
C ALA A 9 16.58 6.45 2.97
N ALA A 10 17.63 5.73 2.57
CA ALA A 10 18.04 5.64 1.16
C ALA A 10 17.00 4.91 0.30
N ILE A 11 16.36 3.86 0.82
CA ILE A 11 15.30 3.13 0.12
C ILE A 11 14.06 4.01 -0.01
N VAL A 12 13.56 4.60 1.08
CA VAL A 12 12.36 5.48 1.06
C VAL A 12 12.47 6.56 -0.02
N LYS A 13 13.64 7.20 -0.15
CA LYS A 13 13.85 8.25 -1.15
C LYS A 13 13.76 7.76 -2.61
N ASN A 14 14.04 6.49 -2.87
CA ASN A 14 14.22 5.96 -4.22
C ASN A 14 13.21 4.88 -4.62
N LEU A 15 12.46 4.34 -3.66
CA LEU A 15 11.42 3.34 -3.89
C LEU A 15 10.28 3.95 -4.71
N ARG A 16 9.79 3.21 -5.69
CA ARG A 16 8.70 3.64 -6.60
C ARG A 16 7.46 2.77 -6.50
N GLY A 17 7.53 1.75 -5.65
CA GLY A 17 6.38 1.01 -5.22
C GLY A 17 6.74 -0.33 -4.61
N VAL A 18 5.80 -0.89 -3.86
CA VAL A 18 5.86 -2.22 -3.27
C VAL A 18 5.06 -3.18 -4.14
N LEU A 19 5.65 -4.31 -4.51
CA LEU A 19 4.96 -5.29 -5.36
C LEU A 19 3.95 -6.09 -4.56
N TYR A 20 2.79 -6.30 -5.17
CA TYR A 20 1.80 -7.27 -4.74
C TYR A 20 1.40 -8.15 -5.93
N SER A 21 1.14 -9.42 -5.70
CA SER A 21 0.65 -10.34 -6.72
C SER A 21 -0.10 -11.50 -6.08
N SER A 22 -1.15 -11.96 -6.76
CA SER A 22 -1.81 -13.25 -6.52
C SER A 22 -1.68 -14.21 -7.72
N LEU A 23 -0.83 -13.88 -8.70
CA LEU A 23 -0.56 -14.67 -9.90
C LEU A 23 0.19 -15.98 -9.60
N SER A 24 0.16 -16.92 -10.55
CA SER A 24 1.07 -18.06 -10.51
C SER A 24 2.54 -17.63 -10.67
N PRO A 25 3.53 -18.43 -10.21
CA PRO A 25 4.94 -18.06 -10.33
C PRO A 25 5.41 -17.76 -11.78
N PRO A 26 5.00 -18.51 -12.82
CA PRO A 26 5.37 -18.18 -14.20
C PRO A 26 4.81 -16.83 -14.67
N GLU A 27 3.54 -16.54 -14.40
CA GLU A 27 2.89 -15.26 -14.77
C GLU A 27 3.53 -14.07 -14.05
N LEU A 28 3.87 -14.25 -12.77
CA LEU A 28 4.63 -13.25 -12.01
C LEU A 28 5.97 -12.97 -12.68
N GLU A 29 6.71 -14.01 -13.07
CA GLU A 29 8.02 -13.86 -13.71
C GLU A 29 7.92 -13.05 -15.02
N GLU A 30 6.87 -13.26 -15.81
CA GLU A 30 6.60 -12.48 -17.02
C GLU A 30 6.33 -11.00 -16.72
N LYS A 31 5.50 -10.71 -15.71
CA LYS A 31 5.25 -9.33 -15.25
C LYS A 31 6.53 -8.67 -14.72
N MET A 32 7.38 -9.41 -14.01
CA MET A 32 8.68 -8.89 -13.56
C MET A 32 9.65 -8.60 -14.71
N LYS A 33 9.70 -9.45 -15.75
CA LYS A 33 10.48 -9.17 -16.98
C LYS A 33 10.00 -7.87 -17.63
N TRP A 34 8.69 -7.69 -17.73
CA TRP A 34 8.07 -6.48 -18.28
C TRP A 34 8.43 -5.24 -17.44
N LEU A 35 8.32 -5.33 -16.12
CA LEU A 35 8.68 -4.26 -15.20
C LEU A 35 10.15 -3.87 -15.34
N ARG A 36 11.05 -4.84 -15.34
CA ARG A 36 12.50 -4.60 -15.49
C ARG A 36 12.83 -3.85 -16.79
N ARG A 37 12.14 -4.17 -17.89
CA ARG A 37 12.33 -3.50 -19.18
C ARG A 37 11.83 -2.05 -19.15
N ARG A 38 10.72 -1.76 -18.48
CA ARG A 38 10.06 -0.44 -18.48
C ARG A 38 10.55 0.53 -17.39
N PHE A 39 11.00 0.00 -16.25
CA PHE A 39 11.40 0.76 -15.06
C PHE A 39 12.92 0.85 -14.86
N ARG A 40 13.71 0.71 -15.94
CA ARG A 40 15.18 0.83 -15.91
C ARG A 40 15.61 1.97 -14.95
N TYR A 41 16.35 1.61 -13.90
CA TYR A 41 16.89 2.47 -12.83
C TYR A 41 15.93 2.93 -11.70
N ARG A 42 14.76 2.31 -11.51
CA ARG A 42 13.85 2.58 -10.38
C ARG A 42 13.70 1.38 -9.46
N ASN A 43 13.62 1.64 -8.16
CA ASN A 43 13.58 0.60 -7.13
C ASN A 43 12.12 0.17 -6.89
N LEU A 44 11.86 -1.12 -6.94
CA LEU A 44 10.60 -1.76 -6.59
C LEU A 44 10.84 -2.70 -5.41
N GLY A 45 9.95 -2.67 -4.43
CA GLY A 45 10.10 -3.39 -3.18
C GLY A 45 9.45 -4.75 -3.23
N LEU A 46 10.17 -5.76 -2.75
CA LEU A 46 9.67 -7.10 -2.49
C LEU A 46 9.49 -7.26 -0.99
N THR A 47 8.26 -7.53 -0.55
CA THR A 47 7.98 -7.79 0.86
C THR A 47 8.40 -9.23 1.24
N PRO A 48 8.53 -9.53 2.54
CA PRO A 48 8.78 -10.90 3.00
C PRO A 48 7.83 -11.97 2.42
N ASP A 49 6.54 -11.69 2.29
CA ASP A 49 5.52 -12.57 1.71
C ASP A 49 5.85 -12.91 0.24
N ILE A 50 6.13 -11.89 -0.58
CA ILE A 50 6.50 -12.08 -1.99
C ILE A 50 7.76 -12.96 -2.11
N LEU A 51 8.76 -12.71 -1.27
CA LEU A 51 10.00 -13.50 -1.25
C LEU A 51 9.76 -14.93 -0.78
N SER A 52 8.86 -15.13 0.18
CA SER A 52 8.51 -16.45 0.70
C SER A 52 7.76 -17.28 -0.34
N ARG A 53 6.73 -16.70 -0.98
CA ARG A 53 5.88 -17.40 -1.95
C ARG A 53 6.55 -17.60 -3.31
N TYR A 54 7.36 -16.65 -3.75
CA TYR A 54 7.91 -16.62 -5.11
C TYR A 54 9.42 -16.70 -5.18
N GLY A 55 10.13 -16.83 -4.05
CA GLY A 55 11.58 -16.77 -3.99
C GLY A 55 12.30 -17.70 -4.96
N GLY A 56 11.75 -18.88 -5.25
CA GLY A 56 12.30 -19.79 -6.27
C GLY A 56 12.29 -19.21 -7.69
N ALA A 57 11.20 -18.53 -8.07
CA ALA A 57 11.01 -17.96 -9.40
C ALA A 57 11.72 -16.60 -9.57
N ILE A 58 11.80 -15.79 -8.51
CA ILE A 58 12.19 -14.38 -8.63
C ILE A 58 13.59 -14.06 -8.13
N ARG A 59 14.31 -15.03 -7.53
CA ARG A 59 15.65 -14.79 -6.94
C ARG A 59 16.66 -14.19 -7.92
N SER A 60 16.61 -14.57 -9.19
CA SER A 60 17.50 -14.03 -10.24
C SER A 60 17.19 -12.58 -10.64
N TYR A 61 16.03 -12.05 -10.22
CA TYR A 61 15.61 -10.67 -10.48
C TYR A 61 16.02 -9.72 -9.35
N ILE A 62 16.31 -10.24 -8.15
CA ILE A 62 16.75 -9.44 -7.01
C ILE A 62 18.03 -8.69 -7.38
N GLY A 63 18.06 -7.40 -7.08
CA GLY A 63 19.16 -6.53 -7.44
C GLY A 63 18.73 -5.06 -7.54
N PRO A 64 19.36 -4.25 -8.41
CA PRO A 64 19.14 -2.80 -8.42
C PRO A 64 17.68 -2.37 -8.67
N THR A 65 16.90 -3.16 -9.39
CA THR A 65 15.48 -2.84 -9.69
C THR A 65 14.53 -3.43 -8.66
N PHE A 66 14.79 -4.65 -8.16
CA PHE A 66 13.91 -5.33 -7.22
C PHE A 66 14.65 -5.54 -5.91
N LEU A 67 14.28 -4.76 -4.90
CA LEU A 67 14.91 -4.72 -3.59
C LEU A 67 14.13 -5.55 -2.60
N GLU A 68 14.83 -6.37 -1.84
CA GLU A 68 14.27 -6.98 -0.64
C GLU A 68 14.03 -5.89 0.41
N LEU A 69 12.78 -5.71 0.83
CA LEU A 69 12.44 -4.72 1.85
C LEU A 69 12.70 -5.30 3.25
N GLY A 70 13.52 -4.59 4.02
CA GLY A 70 13.72 -4.90 5.43
C GLY A 70 12.54 -4.44 6.28
N THR A 71 12.49 -4.94 7.51
CA THR A 71 11.48 -4.57 8.52
C THR A 71 12.04 -3.37 9.30
N PRO A 72 11.47 -2.16 9.18
CA PRO A 72 11.99 -0.96 9.85
C PRO A 72 11.86 -1.03 11.37
N ASP A 73 10.81 -1.70 11.85
CA ASP A 73 10.50 -1.88 13.27
C ASP A 73 10.24 -3.36 13.59
N PRO A 74 10.85 -3.93 14.64
CA PRO A 74 10.63 -5.34 15.00
C PRO A 74 9.17 -5.68 15.34
N ALA A 75 8.38 -4.71 15.84
CA ALA A 75 6.99 -4.92 16.22
C ALA A 75 6.05 -5.08 14.99
N LEU A 76 6.53 -4.79 13.77
CA LEU A 76 5.68 -4.86 12.57
C LEU A 76 5.09 -6.26 12.35
N GLY A 77 5.81 -7.32 12.69
CA GLY A 77 5.32 -8.69 12.53
C GLY A 77 4.10 -9.01 13.39
N GLU A 78 4.11 -8.52 14.63
CA GLU A 78 3.03 -8.67 15.61
C GLU A 78 1.87 -7.70 15.30
N LEU A 79 2.19 -6.46 14.90
CA LEU A 79 1.20 -5.49 14.44
C LEU A 79 0.39 -6.04 13.26
N LEU A 80 1.05 -6.68 12.28
CA LEU A 80 0.35 -7.33 11.16
C LEU A 80 -0.57 -8.45 11.64
N ALA A 81 -0.14 -9.26 12.61
CA ALA A 81 -0.99 -10.31 13.18
C ALA A 81 -2.22 -9.73 13.90
N SER A 82 -2.03 -8.63 14.64
CA SER A 82 -3.14 -7.92 15.28
C SER A 82 -4.12 -7.34 14.24
N TYR A 83 -3.62 -6.80 13.12
CA TYR A 83 -4.51 -6.40 12.02
C TYR A 83 -5.26 -7.58 11.38
N GLU A 84 -4.62 -8.74 11.20
CA GLU A 84 -5.28 -9.95 10.71
C GLU A 84 -6.43 -10.37 11.62
N GLU A 85 -6.19 -10.38 12.93
CA GLU A 85 -7.19 -10.73 13.94
C GLU A 85 -8.36 -9.73 13.97
N LEU A 86 -8.07 -8.43 13.97
CA LEU A 86 -9.09 -7.39 14.06
C LEU A 86 -9.92 -7.23 12.78
N THR A 87 -9.35 -7.49 11.60
CA THR A 87 -9.99 -7.13 10.32
C THR A 87 -10.34 -8.33 9.45
N GLY A 88 -9.80 -9.52 9.74
CA GLY A 88 -9.93 -10.70 8.89
C GLY A 88 -9.21 -10.60 7.54
N LEU A 89 -8.44 -9.54 7.28
CA LEU A 89 -7.65 -9.40 6.06
C LEU A 89 -6.46 -10.36 6.07
N GLY A 90 -6.14 -10.93 4.91
CA GLY A 90 -5.01 -11.86 4.80
C GLY A 90 -3.64 -11.16 4.85
N ARG A 91 -2.65 -11.86 5.41
CA ARG A 91 -1.25 -11.44 5.48
C ARG A 91 -0.70 -10.75 4.23
N PRO A 92 -0.88 -11.29 3.01
CA PRO A 92 -0.24 -10.70 1.82
C PRO A 92 -0.72 -9.27 1.53
N VAL A 93 -2.00 -8.99 1.78
CA VAL A 93 -2.63 -7.67 1.55
C VAL A 93 -2.16 -6.68 2.60
N LEU A 94 -2.24 -7.07 3.88
CA LEU A 94 -1.80 -6.24 5.00
C LEU A 94 -0.31 -5.92 4.92
N GLU A 95 0.51 -6.91 4.56
CA GLU A 95 1.95 -6.70 4.44
C GLU A 95 2.27 -5.75 3.29
N ALA A 96 1.69 -5.93 2.10
CA ALA A 96 1.89 -5.01 0.98
C ALA A 96 1.45 -3.58 1.33
N TYR A 97 0.29 -3.42 1.96
CA TYR A 97 -0.23 -2.13 2.40
C TYR A 97 0.67 -1.46 3.46
N CYS A 98 1.02 -2.18 4.53
CA CYS A 98 1.83 -1.62 5.61
C CYS A 98 3.24 -1.27 5.15
N TYR A 99 3.86 -2.11 4.30
CA TYR A 99 5.16 -1.80 3.71
C TYR A 99 5.07 -0.60 2.77
N ALA A 100 4.01 -0.48 1.96
CA ALA A 100 3.82 0.67 1.08
C ALA A 100 3.65 1.97 1.89
N SER A 101 2.90 1.93 2.98
CA SER A 101 2.77 3.04 3.94
C SER A 101 4.13 3.40 4.54
N LEU A 102 4.81 2.46 5.20
CA LEU A 102 6.09 2.69 5.87
C LEU A 102 7.16 3.25 4.91
N TYR A 103 7.27 2.67 3.72
CA TYR A 103 8.24 3.11 2.73
C TYR A 103 7.79 4.31 1.88
N VAL A 104 6.62 4.89 2.16
CA VAL A 104 6.06 6.08 1.50
C VAL A 104 6.03 5.90 -0.02
N SER A 105 5.41 4.81 -0.47
CA SER A 105 5.38 4.44 -1.89
C SER A 105 4.05 3.79 -2.27
N PRO A 106 3.66 3.78 -3.55
CA PRO A 106 2.44 3.11 -3.98
C PRO A 106 2.59 1.58 -3.96
N ILE A 107 1.48 0.85 -3.99
CA ILE A 107 1.50 -0.58 -4.30
C ILE A 107 1.46 -0.75 -5.82
N ILE A 108 2.21 -1.72 -6.36
CA ILE A 108 2.11 -2.16 -7.75
C ILE A 108 1.49 -3.56 -7.74
N VAL A 109 0.22 -3.63 -8.10
CA VAL A 109 -0.57 -4.87 -8.18
C VAL A 109 -0.31 -5.51 -9.54
N LEU A 110 0.28 -6.71 -9.53
CA LEU A 110 0.57 -7.49 -10.73
C LEU A 110 -0.60 -8.43 -11.02
N GLY A 111 -1.30 -8.19 -12.13
CA GLY A 111 -2.50 -8.91 -12.50
C GLY A 111 -3.78 -8.21 -12.04
N HIS A 112 -4.76 -8.11 -12.94
CA HIS A 112 -6.01 -7.40 -12.66
C HIS A 112 -6.87 -8.07 -11.58
N ASP A 113 -6.81 -9.40 -11.45
CA ASP A 113 -7.59 -10.12 -10.43
C ASP A 113 -7.15 -9.79 -9.00
N GLY A 114 -5.89 -9.39 -8.80
CA GLY A 114 -5.34 -9.02 -7.50
C GLY A 114 -6.01 -7.78 -6.88
N VAL A 115 -6.80 -7.03 -7.65
CA VAL A 115 -7.61 -5.92 -7.14
C VAL A 115 -8.64 -6.42 -6.12
N LYS A 116 -9.22 -7.60 -6.34
CA LYS A 116 -10.27 -8.18 -5.48
C LYS A 116 -9.78 -8.38 -4.05
N ASP A 117 -8.48 -8.69 -3.90
CA ASP A 117 -7.85 -8.93 -2.60
C ASP A 117 -7.82 -7.67 -1.72
N PHE A 118 -7.84 -6.48 -2.33
CA PHE A 118 -7.86 -5.19 -1.62
C PHE A 118 -9.27 -4.65 -1.35
N GLY A 119 -10.34 -5.32 -1.78
CA GLY A 119 -11.72 -4.82 -1.76
C GLY A 119 -12.13 -4.10 -0.47
N PRO A 120 -11.91 -4.67 0.74
CA PRO A 120 -12.27 -4.03 2.01
C PRO A 120 -11.53 -2.72 2.32
N LEU A 121 -10.41 -2.44 1.64
CA LEU A 121 -9.58 -1.25 1.83
C LEU A 121 -9.89 -0.14 0.81
N VAL A 122 -10.64 -0.44 -0.25
CA VAL A 122 -10.86 0.52 -1.34
C VAL A 122 -11.78 1.66 -0.88
N VAL A 123 -11.25 2.88 -0.92
CA VAL A 123 -12.00 4.12 -0.66
C VAL A 123 -12.59 4.70 -1.95
N ASP A 124 -11.82 4.66 -3.02
CA ASP A 124 -12.22 5.09 -4.37
C ASP A 124 -11.26 4.45 -5.39
N GLU A 125 -11.63 4.49 -6.66
CA GLU A 125 -10.85 3.92 -7.76
C GLU A 125 -10.82 4.82 -9.00
N VAL A 126 -9.79 4.65 -9.82
CA VAL A 126 -9.70 5.22 -11.17
C VAL A 126 -9.90 4.09 -12.17
N LEU A 127 -11.03 4.10 -12.86
CA LEU A 127 -11.31 3.19 -13.97
C LEU A 127 -10.75 3.75 -15.29
N THR A 128 -10.39 2.85 -16.19
CA THR A 128 -9.99 3.16 -17.57
C THR A 128 -10.62 2.15 -18.53
N ASP A 129 -11.23 2.64 -19.59
CA ASP A 129 -11.82 1.84 -20.68
C ASP A 129 -10.86 1.62 -21.85
N ARG A 130 -9.71 2.31 -21.85
CA ARG A 130 -8.70 2.21 -22.90
C ARG A 130 -7.44 1.46 -22.46
N GLU A 131 -6.71 0.96 -23.44
CA GLU A 131 -5.35 0.46 -23.22
C GLU A 131 -4.36 1.61 -22.98
N LEU A 132 -3.47 1.42 -22.02
CA LEU A 132 -2.48 2.42 -21.64
C LEU A 132 -1.13 2.11 -22.30
N SER A 133 -0.54 3.10 -22.94
CA SER A 133 0.83 2.99 -23.47
C SER A 133 1.87 3.03 -22.35
N ASP A 134 3.10 2.66 -22.65
CA ASP A 134 4.25 2.82 -21.72
C ASP A 134 4.39 4.25 -21.20
N ARG A 135 4.03 5.24 -22.04
CA ARG A 135 4.08 6.66 -21.67
C ARG A 135 3.00 6.99 -20.65
N ASP A 136 1.81 6.44 -20.82
CA ASP A 136 0.68 6.62 -19.90
C ASP A 136 1.00 6.01 -18.53
N TYR A 137 1.45 4.74 -18.51
CA TYR A 137 1.88 4.09 -17.26
C TYR A 137 2.96 4.90 -16.53
N LYS A 138 4.00 5.35 -17.25
CA LYS A 138 5.09 6.15 -16.64
C LYS A 138 4.60 7.47 -16.05
N LEU A 139 3.63 8.13 -16.70
CA LEU A 139 3.04 9.37 -16.21
C LEU A 139 2.19 9.11 -14.98
N HIS A 140 1.24 8.17 -15.07
CA HIS A 140 0.24 7.97 -14.04
C HIS A 140 0.79 7.25 -12.80
N MET A 141 1.80 6.38 -12.95
CA MET A 141 2.51 5.82 -11.80
C MET A 141 3.32 6.87 -11.03
N ARG A 142 3.80 7.93 -11.71
CA ARG A 142 4.43 9.05 -11.01
C ARG A 142 3.39 9.88 -10.24
N ILE A 143 2.18 10.02 -10.77
CA ILE A 143 1.08 10.68 -10.05
C ILE A 143 0.71 9.85 -8.81
N ALA A 144 0.64 8.53 -8.92
CA ALA A 144 0.42 7.63 -7.78
C ALA A 144 1.53 7.76 -6.72
N ASP A 145 2.79 7.81 -7.14
CA ASP A 145 3.94 8.05 -6.26
C ASP A 145 3.81 9.38 -5.49
N TYR A 146 3.42 10.45 -6.17
CA TYR A 146 3.14 11.74 -5.53
C TYR A 146 1.94 11.71 -4.61
N THR A 147 0.92 10.90 -4.90
CA THR A 147 -0.29 10.77 -4.07
C THR A 147 0.10 10.33 -2.65
N VAL A 148 0.89 9.26 -2.54
CA VAL A 148 1.31 8.73 -1.23
C VAL A 148 2.18 9.75 -0.51
N LEU A 149 3.14 10.37 -1.21
CA LEU A 149 4.02 11.39 -0.64
C LEU A 149 3.25 12.62 -0.13
N ASP A 150 2.33 13.17 -0.92
CA ASP A 150 1.53 14.36 -0.62
C ASP A 150 0.57 14.11 0.57
N PHE A 151 0.18 12.84 0.78
CA PHE A 151 -0.74 12.45 1.84
C PHE A 151 -0.05 11.97 3.11
N TYR A 152 1.21 11.52 3.05
CA TYR A 152 1.81 10.70 4.09
C TYR A 152 1.75 11.33 5.49
N LEU A 153 2.38 12.50 5.68
CA LEU A 153 2.42 13.15 7.00
C LEU A 153 1.02 13.46 7.54
N TRP A 154 0.14 13.95 6.67
CA TRP A 154 -1.23 14.29 7.06
C TRP A 154 -2.03 13.04 7.43
N SER A 155 -2.01 12.00 6.60
CA SER A 155 -2.81 10.79 6.79
C SER A 155 -2.35 9.97 7.99
N THR A 156 -1.04 9.89 8.24
CA THR A 156 -0.48 9.20 9.42
C THR A 156 -0.77 9.97 10.71
N SER A 157 -0.69 11.31 10.69
CA SER A 157 -1.07 12.14 11.85
C SER A 157 -2.55 11.99 12.20
N ARG A 158 -3.43 12.05 11.19
CA ARG A 158 -4.87 11.83 11.36
C ARG A 158 -5.21 10.42 11.80
N ALA A 159 -4.45 9.41 11.34
CA ALA A 159 -4.60 8.05 11.84
C ALA A 159 -4.25 7.95 13.32
N GLY A 160 -3.15 8.57 13.78
CA GLY A 160 -2.81 8.60 15.22
C GLY A 160 -3.89 9.26 16.09
N GLU A 161 -4.48 10.35 15.60
CA GLU A 161 -5.64 10.99 16.25
C GLU A 161 -6.85 10.06 16.30
N ALA A 162 -7.19 9.41 15.19
CA ALA A 162 -8.30 8.47 15.12
C ALA A 162 -8.12 7.27 16.07
N LEU A 163 -6.93 6.67 16.11
CA LEU A 163 -6.62 5.58 17.05
C LEU A 163 -6.82 6.02 18.52
N SER A 164 -6.43 7.25 18.85
CA SER A 164 -6.61 7.81 20.19
C SER A 164 -8.09 8.05 20.53
N LEU A 165 -8.89 8.48 19.56
CA LEU A 165 -10.34 8.66 19.73
C LEU A 165 -11.06 7.32 19.90
N LEU A 166 -10.72 6.33 19.07
CA LEU A 166 -11.28 4.97 19.15
C LEU A 166 -10.99 4.32 20.50
N ALA A 167 -9.75 4.44 21.00
CA ALA A 167 -9.37 3.95 22.33
C ALA A 167 -10.08 4.69 23.50
N GLN A 168 -10.75 5.81 23.23
CA GLN A 168 -11.58 6.54 24.20
C GLN A 168 -13.08 6.29 23.99
N GLY A 169 -13.46 5.37 23.09
CA GLY A 169 -14.87 5.13 22.73
C GLY A 169 -15.51 6.31 21.97
N ARG A 170 -14.70 7.14 21.31
CA ARG A 170 -15.17 8.34 20.59
C ARG A 170 -15.22 8.09 19.08
N GLY A 171 -16.21 8.70 18.43
CA GLY A 171 -16.39 8.64 16.99
C GLY A 171 -15.26 9.29 16.19
N VAL A 172 -15.03 8.78 14.98
CA VAL A 172 -13.97 9.21 14.05
C VAL A 172 -14.50 9.64 12.68
N GLU A 173 -15.82 9.86 12.56
CA GLU A 173 -16.53 10.09 11.31
C GLU A 173 -15.99 11.29 10.54
N ASP A 174 -15.60 12.36 11.25
CA ASP A 174 -15.01 13.56 10.66
C ASP A 174 -13.65 13.27 10.02
N ILE A 175 -12.79 12.48 10.69
CA ILE A 175 -11.48 12.07 10.14
C ILE A 175 -11.68 11.19 8.91
N LEU A 176 -12.60 10.22 8.96
CA LEU A 176 -12.90 9.36 7.82
C LEU A 176 -13.50 10.14 6.64
N ARG A 177 -14.31 11.17 6.91
CA ARG A 177 -14.85 12.09 5.88
C ARG A 177 -13.74 12.90 5.23
N GLU A 178 -12.84 13.50 6.02
CA GLU A 178 -11.69 14.25 5.48
C GLU A 178 -10.82 13.39 4.56
N ARG A 179 -10.60 12.12 4.91
CA ARG A 179 -9.84 11.14 4.09
C ARG A 179 -10.51 10.89 2.74
N ARG A 180 -11.82 10.64 2.73
CA ARG A 180 -12.60 10.49 1.48
C ARG A 180 -12.56 11.75 0.61
N GLU A 181 -12.73 12.93 1.20
CA GLU A 181 -12.67 14.19 0.45
C GLU A 181 -11.29 14.44 -0.18
N ARG A 182 -10.22 14.06 0.52
CA ARG A 182 -8.85 14.20 0.03
C ARG A 182 -8.59 13.28 -1.16
N VAL A 183 -9.05 12.02 -1.08
CA VAL A 183 -9.03 11.06 -2.20
C VAL A 183 -9.81 11.60 -3.40
N ALA A 184 -11.04 12.08 -3.21
CA ALA A 184 -11.86 12.62 -4.30
C ALA A 184 -11.20 13.83 -5.00
N LYS A 185 -10.48 14.67 -4.24
CA LYS A 185 -9.73 15.81 -4.80
C LYS A 185 -8.53 15.35 -5.64
N ASP A 186 -7.80 14.34 -5.20
CA ASP A 186 -6.62 13.80 -5.89
C ASP A 186 -6.96 12.97 -7.13
N LYS A 187 -8.09 12.24 -7.11
CA LYS A 187 -8.62 11.47 -8.26
C LYS A 187 -8.70 12.29 -9.56
N ARG A 188 -8.94 13.61 -9.45
CA ARG A 188 -8.95 14.54 -10.59
C ARG A 188 -7.62 14.65 -11.35
N ARG A 189 -6.49 14.26 -10.75
CA ARG A 189 -5.18 14.21 -11.43
C ARG A 189 -5.15 13.19 -12.57
N TYR A 190 -6.09 12.25 -12.59
CA TYR A 190 -6.21 11.19 -13.60
C TYR A 190 -7.19 11.53 -14.74
N TRP A 191 -7.60 12.79 -14.89
CA TRP A 191 -8.54 13.26 -15.92
C TRP A 191 -8.25 12.80 -17.36
N ARG A 192 -7.00 12.42 -17.66
CA ARG A 192 -6.59 11.94 -18.99
C ARG A 192 -7.00 10.50 -19.29
N ILE A 193 -7.20 9.67 -18.26
CA ILE A 193 -7.47 8.23 -18.38
C ILE A 193 -8.76 7.80 -17.68
N ILE A 194 -9.30 8.63 -16.78
CA ILE A 194 -10.47 8.28 -16.02
C ILE A 194 -11.68 8.10 -16.95
N SER A 195 -12.42 7.02 -16.73
CA SER A 195 -13.71 6.74 -17.36
C SER A 195 -14.71 6.30 -16.27
N GLU A 196 -15.99 6.35 -16.60
CA GLU A 196 -17.08 5.84 -15.73
C GLU A 196 -17.14 4.32 -15.74
N GLU A 197 -16.59 3.69 -16.79
CA GLU A 197 -16.58 2.25 -16.99
C GLU A 197 -15.15 1.75 -17.28
N GLY A 198 -15.01 0.42 -17.32
CA GLY A 198 -13.76 -0.24 -17.68
C GLY A 198 -13.10 -0.91 -16.49
N ARG A 199 -11.77 -1.03 -16.55
CA ARG A 199 -10.98 -1.78 -15.57
C ARG A 199 -10.30 -0.85 -14.57
N PRO A 200 -10.15 -1.27 -13.30
CA PRO A 200 -9.37 -0.52 -12.32
C PRO A 200 -7.93 -0.34 -12.79
N PHE A 201 -7.50 0.91 -12.85
CA PHE A 201 -6.11 1.30 -13.05
C PHE A 201 -5.44 1.69 -11.72
N LEU A 202 -6.17 2.41 -10.86
CA LEU A 202 -5.69 2.85 -9.55
C LEU A 202 -6.74 2.58 -8.48
N LEU A 203 -6.31 2.12 -7.32
CA LEU A 203 -7.12 2.06 -6.11
C LEU A 203 -6.55 3.06 -5.09
N TYR A 204 -7.42 3.77 -4.39
CA TYR A 204 -7.08 4.47 -3.16
C TYR A 204 -7.43 3.56 -1.98
N LEU A 205 -6.43 3.20 -1.19
CA LEU A 205 -6.54 2.24 -0.10
C LEU A 205 -6.45 2.93 1.26
N ASP A 206 -7.27 2.47 2.19
CA ASP A 206 -7.32 2.96 3.56
C ASP A 206 -7.75 1.85 4.53
N LEU A 207 -6.84 1.47 5.44
CA LEU A 207 -7.10 0.49 6.48
C LEU A 207 -7.86 1.06 7.69
N LEU A 208 -7.79 2.38 7.91
CA LEU A 208 -8.39 3.01 9.09
C LEU A 208 -9.91 2.85 9.18
N PRO A 209 -10.71 3.03 8.08
CA PRO A 209 -12.16 2.80 8.12
C PRO A 209 -12.54 1.37 8.52
N LEU A 210 -11.73 0.38 8.10
CA LEU A 210 -11.98 -1.01 8.42
C LEU A 210 -11.72 -1.27 9.91
N LEU A 211 -10.58 -0.80 10.43
CA LEU A 211 -10.27 -0.90 11.87
C LEU A 211 -11.34 -0.23 12.73
N ALA A 212 -11.77 0.97 12.36
CA ALA A 212 -12.80 1.71 13.09
C ALA A 212 -14.17 1.01 13.10
N ARG A 213 -14.42 0.11 12.14
CA ARG A 213 -15.67 -0.64 12.03
C ARG A 213 -15.63 -1.95 12.82
N GLU A 214 -14.49 -2.65 12.80
CA GLU A 214 -14.39 -4.00 13.35
C GLU A 214 -13.89 -4.04 14.80
N ALA A 215 -13.03 -3.11 15.21
CA ALA A 215 -12.43 -3.12 16.54
C ALA A 215 -13.29 -2.35 17.55
N ASP A 216 -13.48 -2.93 18.74
CA ASP A 216 -14.18 -2.27 19.84
C ASP A 216 -13.25 -1.37 20.68
N GLU A 217 -13.79 -0.72 21.71
CA GLU A 217 -13.02 0.18 22.57
C GLU A 217 -11.89 -0.54 23.33
N GLU A 218 -12.12 -1.76 23.79
CA GLU A 218 -11.14 -2.52 24.58
C GLU A 218 -10.01 -3.02 23.69
N ASP A 219 -10.36 -3.56 22.51
CA ASP A 219 -9.42 -3.91 21.45
C ASP A 219 -8.54 -2.71 21.08
N MET A 220 -9.14 -1.55 20.87
CA MET A 220 -8.41 -0.35 20.45
C MET A 220 -7.51 0.22 21.54
N LYS A 221 -7.87 0.09 22.83
CA LYS A 221 -6.99 0.43 23.95
C LYS A 221 -5.77 -0.49 24.00
N ALA A 222 -5.98 -1.80 23.89
CA ALA A 222 -4.90 -2.78 23.89
C ALA A 222 -3.96 -2.57 22.69
N PHE A 223 -4.55 -2.41 21.50
CA PHE A 223 -3.85 -2.14 20.25
C PHE A 223 -3.00 -0.88 20.33
N LEU A 224 -3.57 0.24 20.80
CA LEU A 224 -2.84 1.51 20.93
C LEU A 224 -1.72 1.42 21.97
N GLY A 225 -1.95 0.71 23.08
CA GLY A 225 -0.93 0.47 24.10
C GLY A 225 0.27 -0.32 23.58
N ALA A 226 0.02 -1.36 22.79
CA ALA A 226 1.09 -2.20 22.22
C ALA A 226 1.81 -1.52 21.04
N TYR A 227 1.05 -0.90 20.14
CA TYR A 227 1.55 -0.53 18.81
C TYR A 227 1.47 0.96 18.49
N GLY A 228 1.07 1.84 19.42
CA GLY A 228 0.87 3.26 19.15
C GLY A 228 2.10 4.02 18.61
N HIS A 229 3.31 3.50 18.85
CA HIS A 229 4.55 4.05 18.30
C HIS A 229 4.75 3.76 16.80
N LEU A 230 4.10 2.72 16.26
CA LEU A 230 4.28 2.22 14.91
C LEU A 230 2.99 2.32 14.07
N ALA A 231 1.85 1.99 14.65
CA ALA A 231 0.56 1.86 13.95
C ALA A 231 0.21 3.08 13.09
N PRO A 232 0.35 4.35 13.56
CA PRO A 232 0.08 5.51 12.71
C PRO A 232 0.87 5.53 11.40
N ALA A 233 2.13 5.06 11.41
CA ALA A 233 3.00 5.01 10.22
C ALA A 233 2.60 3.91 9.23
N THR A 234 1.74 2.97 9.63
CA THR A 234 1.19 1.91 8.78
C THR A 234 -0.20 2.24 8.23
N LEU A 235 -0.81 3.36 8.64
CA LEU A 235 -2.19 3.76 8.32
C LEU A 235 -2.27 4.98 7.39
N ALA A 236 -1.24 5.21 6.57
CA ALA A 236 -1.30 6.23 5.53
C ALA A 236 -2.35 5.90 4.46
N LEU A 237 -2.85 6.90 3.74
CA LEU A 237 -3.57 6.65 2.50
C LEU A 237 -2.58 6.18 1.43
N VAL A 238 -2.79 4.98 0.89
CA VAL A 238 -1.89 4.37 -0.09
C VAL A 238 -2.60 4.22 -1.43
N SER A 239 -1.94 4.61 -2.53
CA SER A 239 -2.44 4.31 -3.87
C SER A 239 -1.87 2.99 -4.38
N ALA A 240 -2.70 2.16 -5.00
CA ALA A 240 -2.28 0.93 -5.67
C ALA A 240 -2.50 1.05 -7.18
N VAL A 241 -1.44 0.87 -7.98
CA VAL A 241 -1.51 0.85 -9.45
C VAL A 241 -1.62 -0.59 -9.93
N VAL A 242 -2.56 -0.86 -10.83
CA VAL A 242 -2.86 -2.20 -11.36
C VAL A 242 -2.25 -2.37 -12.75
N ILE A 243 -1.47 -3.45 -12.96
CA ILE A 243 -0.75 -3.72 -14.22
C ILE A 243 -0.84 -5.15 -14.74
#